data_AF-A0AAD2HD48-F1
#
_entry.id   AF-A0AAD2HD48-F1
#
_cell.length_a   1.000
_cell.length_b   1.000
_cell.length_c   1.000
_cell.angle_alpha   90.00
_cell.angle_beta   90.00
_cell.angle_gamma   90.00
#
_symmetry.space_group_name_H-M   'P 1'
#
loop_
_entity.id
_entity.type
_entity.pdbx_description
1 polymer ?
#
loop_
_entity_poly.entity_id
_entity_poly.type
_entity_poly.pdbx_seq_one_letter_code
_entity_poly.pdbx_strand_id
1 'polypeptide(L)'
;MEGWNKLQSSFGSLNLSASATKIAKGFNSSVQATREALGTVAPEEITELPQGKVQGSRGPCRRPEGSSSCYLEVRAPCHRHGSPHPASRITNVYETETYDYPVQIQESITELSTNIGVGITNFASTNLKGTNLPAPGPVTAPAQQHKTLPHALGRSATTAASAIKATGSDDKLGKALGLYADGWDKIAEARVQHDVAVRSDFLHPWQATLSTSINVAIKARQAVRSSRLELDSAKQTLKNANPAKQEQARIEVENAEDDLVQKTEVAITLMKTVLENPEPLKNLNNLVQAQLMYFSAAAESLSGLQGEIEELSVAAEGEYRKSRDH
;
A
#
# COMPACT_ATOMS: atom_id res chain seq x y z
N MET A 1 -56.87 21.12 6.38
CA MET A 1 -56.13 21.78 5.28
C MET A 1 -55.03 22.69 5.84
N GLU A 2 -54.13 22.17 6.69
CA GLU A 2 -53.10 23.00 7.36
C GLU A 2 -51.66 22.57 7.05
N GLY A 3 -51.47 21.43 6.37
CA GLY A 3 -50.15 20.94 5.94
C GLY A 3 -49.62 21.57 4.64
N TRP A 4 -50.49 22.15 3.81
CA TRP A 4 -50.11 22.70 2.50
C TRP A 4 -49.47 24.09 2.59
N ASN A 5 -49.88 24.91 3.57
CA ASN A 5 -49.31 26.24 3.78
C ASN A 5 -47.88 26.22 4.33
N LYS A 6 -47.47 25.12 5.01
CA LYS A 6 -46.09 24.97 5.53
C LYS A 6 -45.07 24.55 4.46
N LEU A 7 -45.51 23.86 3.40
CA LEU A 7 -44.64 23.55 2.26
C LEU A 7 -44.35 24.79 1.42
N GLN A 8 -45.35 25.66 1.23
CA GLN A 8 -45.19 26.88 0.43
C GLN A 8 -44.25 27.91 1.10
N SER A 9 -44.17 27.93 2.43
CA SER A 9 -43.24 28.80 3.17
C SER A 9 -41.78 28.33 3.17
N SER A 10 -41.49 27.04 2.89
CA SER A 10 -40.12 26.51 2.86
C SER A 10 -39.42 26.63 1.50
N PHE A 11 -40.16 26.94 0.43
CA PHE A 11 -39.58 27.24 -0.89
C PHE A 11 -39.28 28.73 -1.10
N GLY A 12 -39.76 29.61 -0.22
CA GLY A 12 -39.62 31.07 -0.35
C GLY A 12 -38.27 31.65 0.10
N SER A 13 -37.41 30.87 0.76
CA SER A 13 -36.13 31.36 1.31
C SER A 13 -34.89 30.66 0.77
N LEU A 14 -35.03 29.81 -0.25
CA LEU A 14 -33.89 29.27 -0.98
C LEU A 14 -33.45 30.32 -1.99
N ASN A 15 -32.21 30.78 -1.84
CA ASN A 15 -31.53 31.76 -2.69
C ASN A 15 -31.33 31.16 -4.11
N LEU A 16 -32.44 31.06 -4.86
CA LEU A 16 -32.57 30.36 -6.12
C LEU A 16 -31.67 30.98 -7.20
N SER A 17 -31.36 32.27 -7.09
CA SER A 17 -30.42 32.95 -7.98
C SER A 17 -28.98 32.44 -7.79
N ALA A 18 -28.50 32.29 -6.57
CA ALA A 18 -27.16 31.76 -6.29
C ALA A 18 -27.03 30.28 -6.68
N SER A 19 -28.08 29.49 -6.46
CA SER A 19 -28.13 28.07 -6.85
C SER A 19 -28.27 27.90 -8.36
N ALA A 20 -29.06 28.74 -9.04
CA ALA A 20 -29.19 28.73 -10.50
C ALA A 20 -27.88 29.12 -11.20
N THR A 21 -27.13 30.08 -10.68
CA THR A 21 -25.81 30.45 -11.23
C THR A 21 -24.80 29.31 -11.07
N LYS A 22 -24.82 28.57 -9.95
CA LYS A 22 -23.97 27.37 -9.76
C LYS A 22 -24.37 26.20 -10.67
N ILE A 23 -25.67 25.98 -10.87
CA ILE A 23 -26.19 24.95 -11.77
C ILE A 23 -25.89 25.30 -13.24
N ALA A 24 -26.06 26.56 -13.64
CA ALA A 24 -25.75 27.03 -14.99
C ALA A 24 -24.25 26.97 -15.31
N LYS A 25 -23.39 27.35 -14.35
CA LYS A 25 -21.92 27.18 -14.47
C LYS A 25 -21.52 25.70 -14.59
N GLY A 26 -22.14 24.82 -13.80
CA GLY A 26 -21.92 23.37 -13.89
C GLY A 26 -22.41 22.75 -15.19
N PHE A 27 -23.52 23.23 -15.74
CA PHE A 27 -24.05 22.73 -17.01
C PHE A 27 -23.17 23.18 -18.19
N ASN A 28 -22.77 24.45 -18.24
CA ASN A 28 -21.89 24.96 -19.30
C ASN A 28 -20.50 24.31 -19.28
N SER A 29 -19.89 24.12 -18.11
CA SER A 29 -18.60 23.43 -18.01
C SER A 29 -18.67 21.95 -18.42
N SER A 30 -19.78 21.27 -18.11
CA SER A 30 -20.02 19.87 -18.53
C SER A 30 -20.22 19.72 -20.04
N VAL A 31 -20.92 20.67 -20.68
CA VAL A 31 -21.10 20.71 -22.13
C VAL A 31 -19.75 20.96 -22.83
N GLN A 32 -18.89 21.79 -22.24
CA GLN A 32 -17.56 22.07 -22.77
C GLN A 32 -16.62 20.87 -22.65
N ALA A 33 -16.61 20.18 -21.50
CA ALA A 33 -15.86 18.94 -21.31
C ALA A 33 -16.30 17.84 -22.29
N THR A 34 -17.60 17.77 -22.59
CA THR A 34 -18.16 16.81 -23.55
C THR A 34 -17.77 17.18 -24.99
N ARG A 35 -17.74 18.47 -25.33
CA ARG A 35 -17.30 18.97 -26.65
C ARG A 35 -15.80 18.78 -26.88
N GLU A 36 -14.96 18.89 -25.85
CA GLU A 36 -13.53 18.59 -25.91
C GLU A 36 -13.28 17.09 -26.07
N ALA A 37 -14.04 16.24 -25.36
CA ALA A 37 -13.94 14.78 -25.49
C ALA A 37 -14.40 14.25 -26.86
N LEU A 38 -15.35 14.95 -27.51
CA LEU A 38 -15.88 14.61 -28.83
C LEU A 38 -15.11 15.27 -30.00
N GLY A 39 -14.07 16.07 -29.72
CA GLY A 39 -13.20 16.65 -30.74
C GLY A 39 -13.86 17.72 -31.63
N THR A 40 -14.98 18.30 -31.19
CA THR A 40 -15.77 19.28 -31.97
C THR A 40 -15.34 20.74 -31.78
N VAL A 41 -14.28 20.99 -31.00
CA VAL A 41 -13.79 22.35 -30.69
C VAL A 41 -12.58 22.66 -31.57
N ALA A 42 -12.59 23.79 -32.27
CA ALA A 42 -11.46 24.25 -33.07
C ALA A 42 -10.25 24.50 -32.15
N PRO A 43 -9.02 24.12 -32.55
CA PRO A 43 -7.82 24.27 -31.72
C PRO A 43 -7.50 25.73 -31.32
N GLU A 44 -8.05 26.71 -32.04
CA GLU A 44 -7.96 28.15 -31.76
C GLU A 44 -8.84 28.61 -30.57
N GLU A 45 -9.87 27.82 -30.19
CA GLU A 45 -10.78 28.10 -29.06
C GLU A 45 -10.38 27.38 -27.77
N ILE A 46 -9.36 26.52 -27.83
CA ILE A 46 -8.72 25.91 -26.66
C ILE A 46 -7.78 26.97 -26.09
N THR A 47 -8.03 27.47 -24.87
CA THR A 47 -6.97 28.21 -24.17
C THR A 47 -5.79 27.27 -23.93
N GLU A 48 -4.78 27.41 -24.78
CA GLU A 48 -3.45 26.91 -24.49
C GLU A 48 -2.88 27.75 -23.34
N LEU A 49 -2.30 27.08 -22.34
CA LEU A 49 -1.56 27.73 -21.26
C LEU A 49 -0.57 28.75 -21.86
N PRO A 50 -0.35 29.92 -21.24
CA PRO A 50 0.55 30.95 -21.77
C PRO A 50 1.88 30.34 -22.20
N GLN A 51 2.11 30.33 -23.52
CA GLN A 51 3.23 29.63 -24.14
C GLN A 51 4.59 30.18 -23.67
N GLY A 52 4.63 31.38 -23.07
CA GLY A 52 5.83 31.91 -22.40
C GLY A 52 6.42 31.03 -21.27
N LYS A 53 5.70 30.01 -20.79
CA LYS A 53 6.22 28.98 -19.88
C LYS A 53 6.16 27.54 -20.44
N VAL A 54 5.68 27.33 -21.67
CA VAL A 54 5.45 26.00 -22.28
C VAL A 54 5.90 25.91 -23.76
N GLN A 55 6.55 26.93 -24.33
CA GLN A 55 7.03 26.90 -25.71
C GLN A 55 8.40 26.23 -25.81
N GLY A 56 8.40 24.90 -25.69
CA GLY A 56 9.56 24.05 -25.97
C GLY A 56 9.22 22.59 -26.31
N SER A 57 7.95 22.20 -26.26
CA SER A 57 7.53 20.79 -26.27
C SER A 57 6.64 20.40 -27.45
N ARG A 58 7.00 20.80 -28.67
CA ARG A 58 6.60 20.08 -29.89
C ARG A 58 7.85 19.62 -30.65
N GLY A 59 8.52 18.62 -30.09
CA GLY A 59 9.66 17.95 -30.71
C GLY A 59 10.07 16.70 -29.89
N PRO A 60 10.55 15.64 -30.55
CA PRO A 60 10.94 14.41 -29.86
C PRO A 60 12.10 14.72 -28.90
N CYS A 61 11.95 14.27 -27.65
CA CYS A 61 12.87 14.40 -26.53
C CYS A 61 14.34 14.69 -26.93
N ARG A 62 14.73 15.96 -26.91
CA ARG A 62 16.13 16.36 -26.72
C ARG A 62 16.23 17.10 -25.40
N ARG A 63 17.10 16.60 -24.52
CA ARG A 63 17.56 17.30 -23.32
C ARG A 63 17.93 18.75 -23.69
N PRO A 64 17.50 19.70 -22.86
CA PRO A 64 18.46 20.33 -21.99
C PRO A 64 18.03 20.29 -20.53
N GLU A 65 19.04 20.39 -19.67
CA GLU A 65 18.94 20.36 -18.22
C GLU A 65 18.00 21.44 -17.69
N GLY A 66 17.14 21.10 -16.71
CA GLY A 66 16.55 22.10 -15.81
C GLY A 66 15.05 22.43 -15.94
N SER A 67 14.26 21.83 -16.84
CA SER A 67 12.81 22.12 -16.87
C SER A 67 12.00 21.15 -15.99
N SER A 68 11.76 21.56 -14.74
CA SER A 68 10.89 20.90 -13.75
C SER A 68 9.48 20.55 -14.31
N SER A 69 9.02 21.27 -15.34
CA SER A 69 7.75 21.03 -16.05
C SER A 69 7.72 19.71 -16.85
N CYS A 70 8.79 19.35 -17.57
CA CYS A 70 8.85 18.10 -18.33
C CYS A 70 8.94 16.85 -17.42
N TYR A 71 9.64 16.97 -16.28
CA TYR A 71 9.69 15.88 -15.29
C TYR A 71 8.31 15.60 -14.66
N LEU A 72 7.46 16.61 -14.54
CA LEU A 72 6.10 16.49 -14.00
C LEU A 72 5.11 15.81 -14.94
N GLU A 73 5.35 15.84 -16.26
CA GLU A 73 4.50 15.17 -17.26
C GLU A 73 4.97 13.75 -17.61
N VAL A 74 6.24 13.41 -17.38
CA VAL A 74 6.77 12.04 -17.59
C VAL A 74 6.64 11.16 -16.34
N ARG A 75 6.59 11.74 -15.12
CA ARG A 75 6.37 10.97 -13.87
C ARG A 75 4.90 10.89 -13.44
N ALA A 76 4.07 11.85 -13.88
CA ALA A 76 2.62 11.80 -13.66
C ALA A 76 1.86 10.63 -14.33
N PRO A 77 2.29 10.07 -15.48
CA PRO A 77 1.73 8.85 -16.05
C PRO A 77 1.89 7.66 -15.11
N CYS A 78 3.02 7.58 -14.40
CA CYS A 78 3.29 6.53 -13.41
C CYS A 78 2.37 6.61 -12.17
N HIS A 79 1.73 7.76 -11.95
CA HIS A 79 0.78 8.00 -10.85
C HIS A 79 -0.65 8.31 -11.35
N ARG A 80 -0.91 8.19 -12.66
CA ARG A 80 -2.13 8.70 -13.35
C ARG A 80 -3.41 7.98 -12.96
N HIS A 81 -3.31 6.88 -12.23
CA HIS A 81 -4.45 6.02 -11.87
C HIS A 81 -4.76 5.99 -10.38
N GLY A 82 -4.19 6.88 -9.57
CA GLY A 82 -4.38 6.81 -8.10
C GLY A 82 -3.98 5.45 -7.51
N SER A 83 -3.26 4.65 -8.30
CA SER A 83 -2.85 3.30 -7.96
C SER A 83 -1.55 3.40 -7.18
N PRO A 84 -1.43 2.68 -6.05
CA PRO A 84 -0.19 2.61 -5.30
C PRO A 84 0.96 2.24 -6.24
N HIS A 85 2.14 2.82 -6.00
CA HIS A 85 3.34 2.48 -6.75
C HIS A 85 3.48 0.95 -6.86
N PRO A 86 3.83 0.37 -8.02
CA PRO A 86 3.78 -1.08 -8.21
C PRO A 86 4.58 -1.87 -7.17
N ALA A 87 5.69 -1.31 -6.68
CA ALA A 87 6.46 -1.87 -5.58
C ALA A 87 5.66 -1.96 -4.27
N SER A 88 4.91 -0.91 -3.90
CA SER A 88 4.14 -0.90 -2.65
C SER A 88 2.99 -1.91 -2.66
N ARG A 89 2.42 -2.22 -3.85
CA ARG A 89 1.39 -3.26 -3.99
C ARG A 89 1.91 -4.65 -3.66
N ILE A 90 3.13 -4.95 -4.11
CA ILE A 90 3.75 -6.26 -3.86
C ILE A 90 4.14 -6.36 -2.39
N THR A 91 4.71 -5.30 -1.81
CA THR A 91 5.11 -5.31 -0.40
C THR A 91 3.94 -5.32 0.57
N ASN A 92 2.70 -5.02 0.15
CA ASN A 92 1.54 -5.15 1.04
C ASN A 92 1.35 -6.59 1.57
N VAL A 93 1.96 -7.60 0.95
CA VAL A 93 1.98 -8.97 1.49
C VAL A 93 2.57 -9.06 2.90
N TYR A 94 3.50 -8.15 3.27
CA TYR A 94 4.10 -8.09 4.60
C TYR A 94 3.11 -7.60 5.70
N GLU A 95 1.91 -7.16 5.34
CA GLU A 95 0.83 -6.89 6.32
C GLU A 95 0.28 -8.19 6.91
N THR A 96 0.26 -9.27 6.13
CA THR A 96 -0.20 -10.59 6.54
C THR A 96 0.98 -11.50 6.76
N GLU A 97 1.20 -11.99 7.98
CA GLU A 97 2.35 -12.86 8.31
C GLU A 97 2.38 -14.17 7.51
N THR A 98 1.21 -14.70 7.11
CA THR A 98 1.06 -16.00 6.45
C THR A 98 1.36 -16.00 4.94
N TYR A 99 1.85 -14.90 4.39
CA TYR A 99 2.03 -14.74 2.93
C TYR A 99 3.04 -15.72 2.32
N ASP A 100 4.00 -16.21 3.10
CA ASP A 100 5.08 -17.08 2.64
C ASP A 100 4.78 -18.58 2.82
N TYR A 101 3.71 -18.93 3.54
CA TYR A 101 3.30 -20.31 3.77
C TYR A 101 1.76 -20.48 3.66
N PRO A 102 1.21 -20.47 2.43
CA PRO A 102 -0.24 -20.44 2.20
C PRO A 102 -0.99 -21.74 2.58
N VAL A 103 -0.29 -22.84 2.84
CA VAL A 103 -0.90 -24.14 3.22
C VAL A 103 -1.34 -24.21 4.69
N GLN A 104 -1.03 -23.19 5.49
CA GLN A 104 -1.40 -23.09 6.91
C GLN A 104 -2.90 -23.04 7.19
N ILE A 105 -3.74 -22.86 6.18
CA ILE A 105 -5.20 -22.87 6.37
C ILE A 105 -5.64 -24.23 6.92
N GLN A 106 -4.97 -25.32 6.53
CA GLN A 106 -5.25 -26.66 7.06
C GLN A 106 -4.69 -26.85 8.47
N GLU A 107 -3.49 -26.34 8.75
CA GLU A 107 -2.87 -26.41 10.09
C GLU A 107 -3.63 -25.58 11.13
N SER A 108 -4.18 -24.43 10.71
CA SER A 108 -4.95 -23.52 11.58
C SER A 108 -6.24 -24.14 12.08
N ILE A 109 -6.86 -25.08 11.34
CA ILE A 109 -8.08 -25.78 11.76
C ILE A 109 -7.73 -26.81 12.85
N THR A 110 -6.62 -27.53 12.68
CA THR A 110 -6.12 -28.48 13.69
C THR A 110 -5.72 -27.75 14.97
N GLU A 111 -4.99 -26.63 14.86
CA GLU A 111 -4.64 -25.77 16.01
C GLU A 111 -5.84 -25.13 16.70
N LEU A 112 -6.88 -24.73 15.95
CA LEU A 112 -8.12 -24.22 16.54
C LEU A 112 -8.82 -25.30 17.37
N SER A 113 -8.83 -26.55 16.90
CA SER A 113 -9.44 -27.67 17.64
C SER A 113 -8.70 -28.00 18.94
N THR A 114 -7.37 -27.93 18.94
CA THR A 114 -6.54 -28.14 20.15
C THR A 114 -6.66 -26.98 21.12
N ASN A 115 -6.70 -25.73 20.64
CA ASN A 115 -6.93 -24.55 21.49
C ASN A 115 -8.33 -24.55 22.12
N ILE A 116 -9.37 -24.98 21.40
CA ILE A 116 -10.71 -25.19 21.97
C ILE A 116 -10.67 -26.29 23.05
N GLY A 117 -9.95 -27.39 22.81
CA GLY A 117 -9.75 -28.45 23.80
C GLY A 117 -9.07 -27.96 25.08
N VAL A 118 -8.05 -27.11 24.97
CA VAL A 118 -7.40 -26.45 26.12
C VAL A 118 -8.36 -25.48 26.81
N GLY A 119 -9.14 -24.70 26.07
CA GLY A 119 -10.17 -23.82 26.61
C GLY A 119 -11.24 -24.56 27.41
N ILE A 120 -11.73 -25.69 26.90
CA ILE A 120 -12.69 -26.56 27.59
C ILE A 120 -12.04 -27.22 28.82
N THR A 121 -10.77 -27.65 28.72
CA THR A 121 -10.04 -28.24 29.85
C THR A 121 -9.78 -27.23 30.96
N ASN A 122 -9.44 -25.98 30.62
CA ASN A 122 -9.25 -24.88 31.57
C ASN A 122 -10.57 -24.34 32.14
N PHE A 123 -11.65 -24.39 31.34
CA PHE A 123 -12.99 -24.12 31.83
C PHE A 123 -13.45 -25.21 32.80
N ALA A 124 -13.23 -26.49 32.48
CA ALA A 124 -13.54 -27.62 33.36
C ALA A 124 -12.68 -27.57 34.64
N SER A 125 -11.39 -27.27 34.55
CA SER A 125 -10.52 -27.18 35.73
C SER A 125 -10.89 -26.01 36.65
N THR A 126 -11.39 -24.89 36.10
CA THR A 126 -11.88 -23.75 36.88
C THR A 126 -13.27 -24.00 37.48
N ASN A 127 -14.19 -24.61 36.73
CA ASN A 127 -15.59 -24.81 37.18
C ASN A 127 -15.80 -26.07 38.01
N LEU A 128 -14.93 -27.09 37.90
CA LEU A 128 -15.00 -28.31 38.71
C LEU A 128 -14.15 -28.22 39.99
N LYS A 129 -13.38 -27.14 40.18
CA LYS A 129 -12.71 -26.83 41.45
C LYS A 129 -13.75 -26.76 42.59
N GLY A 130 -13.63 -27.67 43.55
CA GLY A 130 -14.52 -27.75 44.71
C GLY A 130 -15.74 -28.67 44.55
N THR A 131 -15.84 -29.41 43.44
CA THR A 131 -16.85 -30.46 43.25
C THR A 131 -16.25 -31.86 43.53
N ASN A 132 -17.08 -32.86 43.89
CA ASN A 132 -16.65 -34.25 44.09
C ASN A 132 -16.32 -35.00 42.78
N LEU A 133 -16.20 -34.28 41.66
CA LEU A 133 -15.90 -34.85 40.35
C LEU A 133 -14.39 -34.70 40.05
N PRO A 134 -13.78 -35.66 39.35
CA PRO A 134 -12.37 -35.55 38.97
C PRO A 134 -12.17 -34.36 38.02
N ALA A 135 -11.49 -33.33 38.51
CA ALA A 135 -11.14 -32.13 37.73
C ALA A 135 -9.79 -32.34 37.02
N PRO A 136 -9.70 -32.15 35.68
CA PRO A 136 -8.42 -32.16 34.99
C PRO A 136 -7.55 -30.97 35.44
N GLY A 137 -6.22 -31.14 35.42
CA GLY A 137 -5.28 -30.07 35.77
C GLY A 137 -5.31 -28.91 34.76
N PRO A 138 -5.05 -27.66 35.18
CA PRO A 138 -4.95 -26.54 34.27
C PRO A 138 -3.78 -26.75 33.29
N VAL A 139 -4.05 -26.57 32.01
CA VAL A 139 -3.08 -26.69 30.91
C VAL A 139 -2.78 -25.29 30.36
N THR A 140 -1.51 -24.89 30.36
CA THR A 140 -1.08 -23.60 29.80
C THR A 140 -1.40 -23.55 28.31
N ALA A 141 -2.04 -22.47 27.84
CA ALA A 141 -2.26 -22.27 26.42
C ALA A 141 -0.91 -22.25 25.70
N PRO A 142 -0.74 -22.97 24.57
CA PRO A 142 0.48 -22.88 23.80
C PRO A 142 0.70 -21.42 23.37
N ALA A 143 1.95 -20.96 23.40
CA ALA A 143 2.30 -19.62 22.95
C ALA A 143 1.77 -19.39 21.53
N GLN A 144 1.29 -18.18 21.21
CA GLN A 144 0.89 -17.85 19.84
C GLN A 144 2.07 -18.09 18.92
N GLN A 145 1.96 -19.12 18.09
CA GLN A 145 3.02 -19.50 17.18
C GLN A 145 2.95 -18.65 15.93
N HIS A 146 4.11 -18.14 15.55
CA HIS A 146 4.28 -17.50 14.27
C HIS A 146 4.05 -18.49 13.13
N LYS A 147 3.35 -17.97 12.14
CA LYS A 147 2.87 -18.69 10.98
C LYS A 147 3.62 -18.18 9.77
N THR A 148 4.92 -18.39 9.78
CA THR A 148 5.78 -18.18 8.62
C THR A 148 6.40 -19.51 8.17
N LEU A 149 6.84 -19.56 6.91
CA LEU A 149 7.52 -20.73 6.36
C LEU A 149 8.73 -21.18 7.21
N PRO A 150 9.64 -20.27 7.66
CA PRO A 150 10.74 -20.65 8.55
C PRO A 150 10.31 -21.38 9.82
N HIS A 151 9.24 -20.90 10.48
CA HIS A 151 8.70 -21.53 11.69
C HIS A 151 8.12 -22.92 11.38
N ALA A 152 7.44 -23.08 10.24
CA ALA A 152 6.88 -24.37 9.83
C ALA A 152 7.98 -25.41 9.57
N LEU A 153 9.06 -25.01 8.89
CA LEU A 153 10.22 -25.88 8.65
C LEU A 153 10.86 -26.32 9.97
N GLY A 154 11.14 -25.38 10.89
CA GLY A 154 11.68 -25.69 12.22
C GLY A 154 10.81 -26.67 13.00
N ARG A 155 9.49 -26.42 13.08
CA ARG A 155 8.54 -27.33 13.77
C ARG A 155 8.51 -28.73 13.16
N SER A 156 8.49 -28.82 11.83
CA SER A 156 8.47 -30.11 11.14
C SER A 156 9.74 -30.93 11.43
N ALA A 157 10.90 -30.27 11.45
CA ALA A 157 12.18 -30.89 11.75
C ALA A 157 12.29 -31.32 13.22
N THR A 158 11.83 -30.49 14.16
CA THR A 158 11.74 -30.85 15.59
C THR A 158 10.84 -32.06 15.82
N THR A 159 9.71 -32.13 15.12
CA THR A 159 8.78 -33.27 15.20
C THR A 159 9.43 -34.54 14.65
N ALA A 160 10.11 -34.45 13.51
CA ALA A 160 10.84 -35.59 12.95
C ALA A 160 12.00 -36.05 13.85
N ALA A 161 12.78 -35.11 14.40
CA ALA A 161 13.88 -35.40 15.32
C ALA A 161 13.39 -36.08 16.61
N SER A 162 12.27 -35.62 17.17
CA SER A 162 11.68 -36.24 18.36
C SER A 162 11.10 -37.62 18.09
N ALA A 163 10.47 -37.84 16.92
CA ALA A 163 10.00 -39.15 16.50
C ALA A 163 11.13 -40.18 16.37
N ILE A 164 12.28 -39.78 15.80
CA ILE A 164 13.47 -40.63 15.69
C ILE A 164 14.10 -40.87 17.07
N LYS A 165 14.16 -39.86 17.94
CA LYS A 165 14.66 -40.06 19.32
C LYS A 165 13.78 -41.04 20.10
N ALA A 166 12.47 -41.05 19.85
CA ALA A 166 11.54 -41.96 20.51
C ALA A 166 11.76 -43.44 20.12
N THR A 167 12.42 -43.74 19.00
CA THR A 167 12.78 -45.12 18.64
C THR A 167 14.00 -45.66 19.41
N GLY A 168 14.64 -44.83 20.26
CA GLY A 168 15.75 -45.24 21.14
C GLY A 168 17.08 -45.46 20.43
N SER A 169 17.17 -45.15 19.14
CA SER A 169 18.40 -45.19 18.35
C SER A 169 19.12 -43.85 18.43
N ASP A 170 20.42 -43.86 18.75
CA ASP A 170 21.29 -42.68 18.65
C ASP A 170 21.60 -42.41 17.16
N ASP A 171 20.58 -41.91 16.46
CA ASP A 171 20.57 -41.75 15.02
C ASP A 171 21.11 -40.36 14.62
N LYS A 172 22.15 -40.36 13.79
CA LYS A 172 22.76 -39.15 13.21
C LYS A 172 21.74 -38.31 12.45
N LEU A 173 20.74 -38.94 11.83
CA LEU A 173 19.64 -38.23 11.17
C LEU A 173 18.80 -37.44 12.19
N GLY A 174 18.48 -38.04 13.34
CA GLY A 174 17.76 -37.35 14.42
C GLY A 174 18.56 -36.17 14.97
N LYS A 175 19.89 -36.30 15.08
CA LYS A 175 20.78 -35.20 15.46
C LYS A 175 20.83 -34.09 14.40
N ALA A 176 21.00 -34.45 13.12
CA ALA A 176 21.04 -33.50 12.01
C ALA A 176 19.72 -32.73 11.87
N LEU A 177 18.57 -33.39 12.06
CA LEU A 177 17.26 -32.74 12.06
C LEU A 177 17.07 -31.78 13.24
N GLY A 178 17.63 -32.11 14.41
CA GLY A 178 17.67 -31.20 15.56
C GLY A 178 18.47 -29.93 15.25
N LEU A 179 19.68 -30.08 14.71
CA LEU A 179 20.52 -28.94 14.32
C LEU A 179 19.82 -28.09 13.25
N TYR A 180 19.24 -28.73 12.24
CA TYR A 180 18.47 -28.06 11.20
C TYR A 180 17.33 -27.22 11.81
N ALA A 181 16.56 -27.79 12.76
CA ALA A 181 15.51 -27.05 13.44
C ALA A 181 16.05 -25.83 14.19
N ASP A 182 17.14 -25.98 14.95
CA ASP A 182 17.74 -24.90 15.74
C ASP A 182 18.21 -23.72 14.86
N GLY A 183 18.78 -23.99 13.68
CA GLY A 183 19.18 -22.90 12.79
C GLY A 183 18.00 -22.26 12.06
N TRP A 184 16.92 -23.01 11.80
CA TRP A 184 15.68 -22.43 11.26
C TRP A 184 14.94 -21.57 12.29
N ASP A 185 15.03 -21.86 13.59
CA ASP A 185 14.47 -21.01 14.64
C ASP A 185 15.11 -19.60 14.63
N LYS A 186 16.43 -19.51 14.40
CA LYS A 186 17.12 -18.22 14.24
C LYS A 186 16.66 -17.46 13.01
N ILE A 187 16.47 -18.15 11.89
CA ILE A 187 15.96 -17.57 10.63
C ILE A 187 14.52 -17.10 10.82
N ALA A 188 13.74 -17.85 11.58
CA ALA A 188 12.34 -17.58 11.85
C ALA A 188 12.15 -16.32 12.69
N GLU A 189 12.97 -16.12 13.73
CA GLU A 189 13.01 -14.87 14.49
C GLU A 189 13.42 -13.68 13.62
N ALA A 190 14.50 -13.84 12.82
CA ALA A 190 14.94 -12.79 11.90
C ALA A 190 13.85 -12.43 10.87
N ARG A 191 13.02 -13.40 10.46
CA ARG A 191 11.89 -13.18 9.56
C ARG A 191 10.80 -12.32 10.19
N VAL A 192 10.47 -12.54 11.46
CA VAL A 192 9.47 -11.72 12.18
C VAL A 192 9.98 -10.28 12.28
N GLN A 193 11.25 -10.08 12.63
CA GLN A 193 11.86 -8.75 12.70
C GLN A 193 11.89 -8.06 11.34
N HIS A 194 12.19 -8.79 10.27
CA HIS A 194 12.13 -8.30 8.90
C HIS A 194 10.74 -7.78 8.54
N ASP A 195 9.70 -8.59 8.77
CA ASP A 195 8.33 -8.23 8.40
C ASP A 195 7.83 -7.02 9.21
N VAL A 196 8.21 -6.92 10.49
CA VAL A 196 7.94 -5.75 11.34
C VAL A 196 8.63 -4.50 10.78
N ALA A 197 9.93 -4.57 10.47
CA ALA A 197 10.69 -3.43 9.95
C ALA A 197 10.15 -2.95 8.59
N VAL A 198 9.83 -3.88 7.68
CA VAL A 198 9.22 -3.53 6.38
C VAL A 198 7.86 -2.84 6.58
N ARG A 199 7.05 -3.30 7.54
CA ARG A 199 5.75 -2.71 7.83
C ARG A 199 5.86 -1.31 8.43
N SER A 200 6.68 -1.14 9.46
CA SER A 200 6.79 0.12 10.20
C SER A 200 7.56 1.19 9.42
N ASP A 201 8.61 0.81 8.70
CA ASP A 201 9.61 1.76 8.20
C ASP A 201 9.51 2.00 6.68
N PHE A 202 8.78 1.14 5.97
CA PHE A 202 8.51 1.27 4.54
C PHE A 202 7.02 1.40 4.23
N LEU A 203 6.19 0.43 4.62
CA LEU A 203 4.77 0.41 4.21
C LEU A 203 3.96 1.55 4.81
N HIS A 204 3.96 1.69 6.13
CA HIS A 204 3.14 2.70 6.81
C HIS A 204 3.50 4.14 6.39
N PRO A 205 4.80 4.54 6.35
CA PRO A 205 5.17 5.89 5.92
C PRO A 205 4.83 6.15 4.45
N TRP A 206 5.00 5.14 3.59
CA TRP A 206 4.65 5.24 2.17
C TRP A 206 3.13 5.42 1.97
N GLN A 207 2.31 4.67 2.71
CA GLN A 207 0.85 4.80 2.66
C GLN A 207 0.40 6.15 3.22
N ALA A 208 0.90 6.56 4.39
CA ALA A 208 0.45 7.75 5.10
C ALA A 208 0.83 9.07 4.40
N THR A 209 2.11 9.26 4.07
CA THR A 209 2.61 10.58 3.66
C THR A 209 2.63 10.74 2.14
N LEU A 210 3.12 9.73 1.42
CA LEU A 210 3.27 9.83 -0.03
C LEU A 210 1.92 9.78 -0.74
N SER A 211 1.02 8.87 -0.35
CA SER A 211 -0.32 8.79 -0.96
C SER A 211 -1.10 10.10 -0.77
N THR A 212 -1.00 10.72 0.42
CA THR A 212 -1.67 11.98 0.73
C THR A 212 -1.13 13.13 -0.11
N SER A 213 0.20 13.30 -0.16
CA SER A 213 0.85 14.38 -0.94
C SER A 213 0.59 14.24 -2.45
N ILE A 214 0.62 13.02 -2.99
CA ILE A 214 0.25 12.73 -4.38
C ILE A 214 -1.23 13.07 -4.64
N ASN A 215 -2.14 12.66 -3.75
CA ASN A 215 -3.57 12.94 -3.93
C ASN A 215 -3.88 14.44 -3.92
N VAL A 216 -3.22 15.21 -3.06
CA VAL A 216 -3.34 16.68 -3.04
C VAL A 216 -2.84 17.29 -4.36
N ALA A 217 -1.70 16.83 -4.89
CA ALA A 217 -1.19 17.28 -6.18
C ALA A 217 -2.11 16.89 -7.36
N ILE A 218 -2.72 15.70 -7.34
CA ILE A 218 -3.69 15.26 -8.35
C ILE A 218 -4.94 16.17 -8.31
N LYS A 219 -5.48 16.44 -7.13
CA LYS A 219 -6.63 17.35 -6.96
C LYS A 219 -6.31 18.76 -7.46
N ALA A 220 -5.11 19.28 -7.20
CA ALA A 220 -4.69 20.57 -7.71
C ALA A 220 -4.60 20.60 -9.25
N ARG A 221 -4.09 19.54 -9.89
CA ARG A 221 -4.12 19.40 -11.35
C ARG A 221 -5.54 19.37 -11.92
N GLN A 222 -6.45 18.67 -11.25
CA GLN A 222 -7.87 18.64 -11.63
C GLN A 222 -8.51 20.02 -11.49
N ALA A 223 -8.18 20.76 -10.43
CA ALA A 223 -8.67 22.12 -10.21
C ALA A 223 -8.22 23.09 -11.33
N VAL A 224 -6.98 22.98 -11.80
CA VAL A 224 -6.48 23.75 -12.96
C VAL A 224 -7.24 23.41 -14.25
N ARG A 225 -7.53 22.13 -14.47
CA ARG A 225 -8.33 21.70 -15.63
C ARG A 225 -9.75 22.26 -15.55
N SER A 226 -10.38 22.24 -14.37
CA SER A 226 -11.70 22.81 -14.20
C SER A 226 -11.71 24.34 -14.39
N SER A 227 -10.72 25.08 -13.88
CA SER A 227 -10.67 26.53 -14.07
C SER A 227 -10.38 26.92 -15.51
N ARG A 228 -9.59 26.12 -16.25
CA ARG A 228 -9.43 26.29 -17.70
C ARG A 228 -10.78 26.19 -18.43
N LEU A 229 -11.56 25.14 -18.13
CA LEU A 229 -12.89 24.96 -18.72
C LEU A 229 -13.85 26.09 -18.33
N GLU A 230 -13.78 26.57 -17.09
CA GLU A 230 -14.56 27.72 -16.63
C GLU A 230 -14.20 29.00 -17.39
N LEU A 231 -12.91 29.25 -17.60
CA LEU A 231 -12.43 30.37 -18.40
C LEU A 231 -12.91 30.29 -19.86
N ASP A 232 -12.80 29.11 -20.48
CA ASP A 232 -13.26 28.91 -21.86
C ASP A 232 -14.79 29.13 -21.96
N SER A 233 -15.55 28.72 -20.93
CA SER A 233 -17.00 28.96 -20.86
C SER A 233 -17.36 30.44 -20.66
N ALA A 234 -16.58 31.17 -19.87
CA ALA A 234 -16.75 32.60 -19.62
C ALA A 234 -16.43 33.40 -20.91
N LYS A 235 -15.37 33.03 -21.62
CA LYS A 235 -15.02 33.62 -22.93
C LYS A 235 -16.12 33.40 -23.97
N GLN A 236 -16.69 32.20 -24.02
CA GLN A 236 -17.82 31.91 -24.90
C GLN A 236 -19.07 32.71 -24.53
N THR A 237 -19.32 32.90 -23.22
CA THR A 237 -20.43 33.72 -22.72
C THR A 237 -20.25 35.19 -23.09
N LEU A 238 -19.03 35.73 -22.96
CA LEU A 238 -18.70 37.09 -23.37
C LEU A 238 -18.90 37.32 -24.88
N LYS A 239 -18.52 36.35 -25.72
CA LYS A 239 -18.71 36.40 -27.18
C LYS A 239 -20.18 36.51 -27.60
N ASN A 240 -21.09 35.92 -26.81
CA ASN A 240 -22.52 35.88 -27.10
C ASN A 240 -23.35 36.86 -26.24
N ALA A 241 -22.71 37.72 -25.44
CA ALA A 241 -23.39 38.62 -24.52
C ALA A 241 -24.00 39.84 -25.25
N ASN A 242 -25.25 40.17 -24.93
CA ASN A 242 -25.88 41.41 -25.38
C ASN A 242 -25.24 42.64 -24.72
N PRO A 243 -25.33 43.85 -25.32
CA PRO A 243 -24.70 45.06 -24.79
C PRO A 243 -25.03 45.38 -23.32
N ALA A 244 -26.25 45.07 -22.87
CA ALA A 244 -26.69 45.26 -21.48
C ALA A 244 -26.04 44.33 -20.46
N LYS A 245 -25.47 43.19 -20.89
CA LYS A 245 -24.79 42.20 -20.04
C LYS A 245 -23.29 42.10 -20.34
N GLN A 246 -22.79 42.92 -21.26
CA GLN A 246 -21.42 42.84 -21.74
C GLN A 246 -20.40 43.15 -20.65
N GLU A 247 -20.70 44.13 -19.78
CA GLU A 247 -19.83 44.49 -18.66
C GLU A 247 -19.75 43.36 -17.63
N GLN A 248 -20.90 42.77 -17.28
CA GLN A 248 -20.95 41.62 -16.36
C GLN A 248 -20.16 40.43 -16.91
N ALA A 249 -20.26 40.16 -18.21
CA ALA A 249 -19.52 39.07 -18.84
C ALA A 249 -18.00 39.35 -18.92
N ARG A 250 -17.57 40.62 -18.99
CA ARG A 250 -16.14 40.99 -18.91
C ARG A 250 -15.57 40.70 -17.53
N ILE A 251 -16.29 41.10 -16.48
CA ILE A 251 -15.90 40.85 -15.08
C ILE A 251 -15.83 39.34 -14.81
N GLU A 252 -16.75 38.54 -15.39
CA GLU A 252 -16.71 37.08 -15.24
C GLU A 252 -15.50 36.43 -15.92
N VAL A 253 -15.03 36.97 -17.06
CA VAL A 253 -13.79 36.51 -17.70
C VAL A 253 -12.58 36.89 -16.85
N GLU A 254 -12.48 38.14 -16.39
CA GLU A 254 -11.37 38.61 -15.54
C GLU A 254 -11.23 37.75 -14.27
N ASN A 255 -12.35 37.51 -13.56
CA ASN A 255 -12.36 36.64 -12.39
C ASN A 255 -11.93 35.19 -12.70
N ALA A 256 -12.29 34.66 -13.87
CA ALA A 256 -11.90 33.31 -14.28
C ALA A 256 -10.42 33.24 -14.70
N GLU A 257 -9.86 34.32 -15.24
CA GLU A 257 -8.42 34.42 -15.57
C GLU A 257 -7.58 34.45 -14.28
N ASP A 258 -7.97 35.25 -13.30
CA ASP A 258 -7.31 35.31 -11.99
C ASP A 258 -7.35 33.96 -11.26
N ASP A 259 -8.51 33.29 -11.25
CA ASP A 259 -8.67 31.97 -10.63
C ASP A 259 -7.82 30.89 -11.34
N LEU A 260 -7.70 30.94 -12.66
CA LEU A 260 -6.82 30.05 -13.41
C LEU A 260 -5.35 30.27 -13.04
N VAL A 261 -4.89 31.52 -12.95
CA VAL A 261 -3.51 31.86 -12.54
C VAL A 261 -3.25 31.34 -11.13
N GLN A 262 -4.12 31.67 -10.17
CA GLN A 262 -3.99 31.25 -8.77
C GLN A 262 -3.94 29.72 -8.63
N LYS A 263 -4.89 28.99 -9.24
CA LYS A 263 -4.91 27.52 -9.19
C LYS A 263 -3.68 26.90 -9.83
N THR A 264 -3.14 27.52 -10.89
CA THR A 264 -1.91 27.05 -11.54
C THR A 264 -0.69 27.22 -10.65
N GLU A 265 -0.55 28.36 -9.96
CA GLU A 265 0.53 28.60 -9.01
C GLU A 265 0.49 27.64 -7.81
N VAL A 266 -0.70 27.41 -7.25
CA VAL A 266 -0.91 26.44 -6.18
C VAL A 266 -0.56 25.03 -6.64
N ALA A 267 -1.01 24.64 -7.83
CA ALA A 267 -0.72 23.32 -8.39
C ALA A 267 0.78 23.11 -8.63
N ILE A 268 1.49 24.11 -9.15
CA ILE A 268 2.95 24.05 -9.34
C ILE A 268 3.66 23.89 -7.99
N THR A 269 3.25 24.66 -6.98
CA THR A 269 3.86 24.61 -5.64
C THR A 269 3.69 23.23 -5.02
N LEU A 270 2.47 22.68 -5.01
CA LEU A 270 2.19 21.35 -4.46
C LEU A 270 2.95 20.24 -5.19
N MET A 271 3.06 20.37 -6.51
CA MET A 271 3.82 19.42 -7.33
C MET A 271 5.33 19.46 -7.05
N LYS A 272 5.90 20.66 -6.81
CA LYS A 272 7.30 20.79 -6.39
C LYS A 272 7.52 20.15 -5.02
N THR A 273 6.63 20.39 -4.06
CA THR A 273 6.71 19.76 -2.73
C THR A 273 6.71 18.23 -2.80
N VAL A 274 5.91 17.63 -3.69
CA VAL A 274 5.94 16.17 -3.90
C VAL A 274 7.28 15.68 -4.45
N LEU A 275 7.91 16.44 -5.35
CA LEU A 275 9.19 16.06 -5.96
C LEU A 275 10.39 16.26 -5.03
N GLU A 276 10.32 17.27 -4.16
CA GLU A 276 11.38 17.63 -3.22
C GLU A 276 11.29 16.85 -1.90
N ASN A 277 10.24 16.05 -1.70
CA ASN A 277 10.11 15.22 -0.51
C ASN A 277 11.19 14.10 -0.51
N PRO A 278 12.12 14.06 0.46
CA PRO A 278 13.16 13.03 0.54
C PRO A 278 12.64 11.68 1.07
N GLU A 279 11.44 11.66 1.65
CA GLU A 279 10.88 10.51 2.35
C GLU A 279 10.78 9.24 1.50
N PRO A 280 10.36 9.25 0.21
CA PRO A 280 10.32 8.03 -0.59
C PRO A 280 11.69 7.36 -0.75
N LEU A 281 12.77 8.15 -0.82
CA LEU A 281 14.13 7.63 -0.90
C LEU A 281 14.58 7.06 0.44
N LYS A 282 14.23 7.72 1.55
CA LYS A 282 14.47 7.21 2.89
C LYS A 282 13.75 5.89 3.14
N ASN A 283 12.47 5.80 2.78
CA ASN A 283 11.68 4.58 2.93
C ASN A 283 12.27 3.44 2.11
N LEU A 284 12.70 3.71 0.86
CA LEU A 284 13.37 2.71 0.03
C LEU A 284 14.68 2.22 0.66
N ASN A 285 15.46 3.13 1.27
CA ASN A 285 16.67 2.74 1.98
C ASN A 285 16.36 1.83 3.19
N ASN A 286 15.33 2.14 3.98
CA ASN A 286 14.88 1.29 5.08
C ASN A 286 14.45 -0.10 4.60
N LEU A 287 13.74 -0.20 3.46
CA LEU A 287 13.37 -1.48 2.87
C LEU A 287 14.60 -2.32 2.53
N VAL A 288 15.58 -1.72 1.86
CA VAL A 288 16.83 -2.41 1.50
C VAL A 288 17.60 -2.84 2.76
N GLN A 289 17.64 -1.99 3.78
CA GLN A 289 18.30 -2.31 5.05
C GLN A 289 17.63 -3.49 5.76
N ALA A 290 16.29 -3.49 5.87
CA ALA A 290 15.54 -4.60 6.46
C ALA A 290 15.83 -5.92 5.73
N GLN A 291 15.76 -5.90 4.39
CA GLN A 291 16.05 -7.08 3.56
C GLN A 291 17.49 -7.57 3.74
N LEU A 292 18.47 -6.65 3.75
CA LEU A 292 19.87 -6.99 3.95
C LEU A 292 20.10 -7.69 5.31
N MET A 293 19.51 -7.14 6.38
CA MET A 293 19.64 -7.71 7.72
C MET A 293 19.09 -9.15 7.77
N TYR A 294 17.91 -9.38 7.18
CA TYR A 294 17.31 -10.71 7.11
C TYR A 294 18.18 -11.71 6.35
N PHE A 295 18.58 -11.36 5.12
CA PHE A 295 19.37 -12.28 4.30
C PHE A 295 20.76 -12.54 4.88
N SER A 296 21.37 -11.56 5.55
CA SER A 296 22.63 -11.74 6.27
C SER A 296 22.47 -12.72 7.44
N ALA A 297 21.45 -12.54 8.28
CA ALA A 297 21.19 -13.45 9.41
C ALA A 297 20.88 -14.87 8.92
N ALA A 298 20.13 -15.01 7.82
CA ALA A 298 19.84 -16.30 7.22
C ALA A 298 21.11 -16.99 6.66
N ALA A 299 21.96 -16.24 5.97
CA ALA A 299 23.22 -16.76 5.44
C ALA A 299 24.15 -17.21 6.57
N GLU A 300 24.27 -16.43 7.65
CA GLU A 300 25.07 -16.78 8.82
C GLU A 300 24.56 -18.06 9.49
N SER A 301 23.24 -18.17 9.71
CA SER A 301 22.64 -19.36 10.33
C SER A 301 22.87 -20.62 9.47
N LEU A 302 22.57 -20.54 8.17
CA LEU A 302 22.73 -21.69 7.25
C LEU A 302 24.19 -22.08 7.05
N SER A 303 25.11 -21.12 7.03
CA SER A 303 26.55 -21.41 6.92
C SER A 303 27.06 -22.17 8.14
N GLY A 304 26.59 -21.84 9.35
CA GLY A 304 26.91 -22.59 10.56
C GLY A 304 26.35 -24.02 10.50
N LEU A 305 25.08 -24.16 10.14
CA LEU A 305 24.42 -25.46 10.01
C LEU A 305 25.06 -26.37 8.96
N GLN A 306 25.46 -25.82 7.82
CA GLN A 306 26.07 -26.59 6.74
C GLN A 306 27.32 -27.34 7.24
N GLY A 307 28.19 -26.65 7.99
CA GLY A 307 29.43 -27.26 8.50
C GLY A 307 29.15 -28.42 9.46
N GLU A 308 28.20 -28.25 10.39
CA GLU A 308 27.85 -29.29 11.35
C GLU A 308 27.17 -30.50 10.68
N ILE A 309 26.29 -30.27 9.71
CA ILE A 309 25.61 -31.34 8.97
C ILE A 309 26.59 -32.08 8.04
N GLU A 310 27.55 -31.38 7.43
CA GLU A 310 28.60 -31.99 6.61
C GLU A 310 29.45 -32.96 7.44
N GLU A 311 29.84 -32.58 8.65
CA GLU A 311 30.57 -33.47 9.57
C GLU A 311 29.77 -34.74 9.89
N LEU A 312 28.47 -34.59 10.19
CA LEU A 312 27.58 -35.74 10.45
C LEU A 312 27.42 -36.63 9.22
N SER A 313 27.35 -36.03 8.03
CA SER A 313 27.22 -36.76 6.76
C SER A 313 28.47 -37.59 6.47
N VAL A 314 29.66 -37.01 6.58
CA VAL A 314 30.93 -37.72 6.38
C VAL A 314 31.09 -38.84 7.41
N ALA A 315 30.73 -38.59 8.67
CA ALA A 315 30.75 -39.61 9.71
C ALA A 315 29.79 -40.76 9.41
N ALA A 316 28.59 -40.49 8.89
CA ALA A 316 27.62 -41.50 8.50
C ALA A 316 28.10 -42.35 7.32
N GLU A 317 28.67 -41.72 6.29
CA GLU A 317 29.26 -42.44 5.15
C GLU A 317 30.43 -43.33 5.57
N GLY A 318 31.29 -42.85 6.47
CA GLY A 318 32.43 -43.61 6.97
C GLY A 318 32.02 -44.88 7.70
N GLU A 319 30.99 -44.82 8.55
CA GLU A 319 30.43 -46.00 9.22
C GLU A 319 29.76 -46.95 8.23
N TYR A 320 28.98 -46.41 7.28
CA TYR A 320 28.33 -47.23 6.26
C TYR A 320 29.34 -48.03 5.45
N ARG A 321 30.45 -47.41 5.01
CA ARG A 321 31.52 -48.11 4.27
C ARG A 321 32.18 -49.20 5.14
N LYS A 322 32.56 -48.89 6.38
CA LYS A 322 33.15 -49.86 7.32
C LYS A 322 32.26 -51.07 7.58
N SER A 323 30.94 -50.88 7.64
CA SER A 323 29.99 -51.98 7.85
C SER A 323 29.89 -52.98 6.69
N ARG A 324 30.42 -52.61 5.51
CA ARG A 324 30.35 -53.41 4.27
C ARG A 324 31.69 -53.99 3.82
N ASP A 325 32.79 -53.59 4.46
CA ASP A 325 34.13 -54.11 4.21
C ASP A 325 34.44 -55.37 5.06
N HIS A 326 33.44 -55.88 5.80
CA HIS A 326 33.45 -57.15 6.54
C HIS A 326 32.51 -58.16 5.89
#